data_AF-A0ABD5Q6Q2-F1
#
_entry.id   AF-A0ABD5Q6Q2-F1
#
_cell.length_a   1.000
_cell.length_b   1.000
_cell.length_c   1.000
_cell.angle_alpha   90.00
_cell.angle_beta   90.00
_cell.angle_gamma   90.00
#
_symmetry.space_group_name_H-M   'P 1'
#
loop_
_entity.id
_entity.type
_entity.pdbx_description
1 polymer ?
#
loop_
_entity_poly.entity_id
_entity_poly.type
_entity_poly.pdbx_seq_one_letter_code
_entity_poly.pdbx_strand_id
1 'polypeptide(L)'
;MQHVKIPQDRIGVLIGEGGETMREIESRAEVRLDIDSENGKVDVEKTGDPILGLKGPEIVKAIGRGFAPDEALTLLEDDMMMLDVIDIDAAARNQNDLERQKGRLIGENGRTRELMEELTGASVVIYGTTMGVIGSPQQVDVVRSAAEMILDGAPHGSVYSFLERKRNEMKRKGMEFHQFPG
;
A
#
# COMPACT_ATOMS: atom_id res chain seq x y z
N MET A 1 2.26 -20.50 10.62
CA MET A 1 1.50 -19.42 11.27
C MET A 1 2.36 -18.17 11.24
N GLN A 2 1.83 -17.05 10.73
CA GLN A 2 2.49 -15.75 10.76
C GLN A 2 1.70 -14.81 11.66
N HIS A 3 2.38 -13.84 12.28
CA HIS A 3 1.78 -12.91 13.21
C HIS A 3 1.88 -11.49 12.65
N VAL A 4 0.74 -10.81 12.56
CA VAL A 4 0.65 -9.41 12.14
C VAL A 4 0.04 -8.61 13.27
N LYS A 5 0.56 -7.41 13.54
CA LYS A 5 -0.05 -6.48 14.49
C LYS A 5 -0.66 -5.30 13.73
N ILE A 6 -1.93 -5.01 14.00
CA ILE A 6 -2.64 -3.89 13.43
C ILE A 6 -3.08 -2.87 14.51
N PRO A 7 -3.26 -1.59 14.16
CA PRO A 7 -3.83 -0.60 15.07
C PRO A 7 -5.24 -0.95 15.51
N GLN A 8 -5.61 -0.55 16.73
CA GLN A 8 -6.88 -0.91 17.35
C GLN A 8 -8.09 -0.36 16.58
N ASP A 9 -7.97 0.85 16.02
CA ASP A 9 -8.98 1.49 15.17
C ASP A 9 -9.14 0.80 13.80
N ARG A 10 -8.23 -0.10 13.42
CA ARG A 10 -8.30 -0.86 12.16
C ARG A 10 -8.87 -2.28 12.33
N ILE A 11 -9.03 -2.76 13.56
CA ILE A 11 -9.60 -4.08 13.85
C ILE A 11 -11.01 -4.19 13.27
N GLY A 12 -11.85 -3.18 13.47
CA GLY A 12 -13.21 -3.17 12.95
C GLY A 12 -13.26 -3.26 11.41
N VAL A 13 -12.32 -2.61 10.71
CA VAL A 13 -12.23 -2.67 9.24
C VAL A 13 -11.75 -4.04 8.76
N LEU A 14 -10.83 -4.67 9.48
CA LEU A 14 -10.37 -6.02 9.15
C LEU A 14 -11.49 -7.07 9.34
N ILE A 15 -12.31 -6.92 10.38
CA ILE A 15 -13.43 -7.81 10.65
C ILE A 15 -14.56 -7.57 9.64
N GLY A 16 -14.95 -6.31 9.42
CA GLY A 16 -16.10 -5.93 8.60
C GLY A 16 -17.45 -6.15 9.29
N GLU A 17 -18.55 -5.71 8.69
CA GLU A 17 -19.87 -5.88 9.29
C GLU A 17 -20.23 -7.37 9.40
N GLY A 18 -20.51 -7.83 10.62
CA GLY A 18 -20.75 -9.25 10.89
C GLY A 18 -19.60 -10.19 10.48
N GLY A 19 -18.36 -9.69 10.33
CA GLY A 19 -17.23 -10.51 9.91
C GLY A 19 -17.12 -10.73 8.40
N GLU A 20 -17.78 -9.93 7.56
CA GLU A 20 -17.79 -10.10 6.10
C GLU A 20 -16.40 -9.97 5.48
N THR A 21 -15.63 -8.96 5.86
CA THR A 21 -14.30 -8.67 5.31
C THR A 21 -13.32 -9.78 5.67
N MET A 22 -13.30 -10.19 6.94
CA MET A 22 -12.47 -11.31 7.40
C MET A 22 -12.77 -12.57 6.59
N ARG A 23 -14.04 -12.93 6.41
CA ARG A 23 -14.45 -14.11 5.65
C ARG A 23 -14.06 -14.03 4.17
N GLU A 24 -14.14 -12.83 3.57
CA GLU A 24 -13.68 -12.63 2.20
C GLU A 24 -12.17 -12.85 2.08
N ILE A 25 -11.37 -12.28 2.99
CA ILE A 25 -9.91 -12.46 2.99
C ILE A 25 -9.55 -13.93 3.19
N GLU A 26 -10.17 -14.61 4.16
CA GLU A 26 -9.96 -16.03 4.41
C GLU A 26 -10.25 -16.87 3.16
N SER A 27 -11.37 -16.58 2.49
CA SER A 27 -11.79 -17.31 1.28
C SER A 27 -10.88 -17.04 0.08
N ARG A 28 -10.50 -15.77 -0.17
CA ARG A 28 -9.76 -15.38 -1.38
C ARG A 28 -8.25 -15.64 -1.27
N ALA A 29 -7.69 -15.50 -0.07
CA ALA A 29 -6.27 -15.74 0.17
C ALA A 29 -5.96 -17.16 0.67
N GLU A 30 -6.99 -18.01 0.85
CA GLU A 30 -6.89 -19.37 1.39
C GLU A 30 -6.12 -19.42 2.72
N VAL A 31 -6.55 -18.56 3.64
CA VAL A 31 -6.03 -18.44 5.00
C VAL A 31 -7.14 -18.52 6.04
N ARG A 32 -6.75 -18.67 7.29
CA ARG A 32 -7.59 -18.46 8.46
C ARG A 32 -7.00 -17.34 9.29
N LEU A 33 -7.87 -16.44 9.76
CA LEU A 33 -7.52 -15.32 10.60
C LEU A 33 -8.04 -15.55 12.02
N ASP A 34 -7.15 -15.44 13.01
CA ASP A 34 -7.52 -15.36 14.42
C ASP A 34 -7.14 -13.96 14.93
N ILE A 35 -8.15 -13.16 15.26
CA ILE A 35 -8.03 -11.73 15.54
C ILE A 35 -8.25 -11.48 17.04
N ASP A 36 -7.19 -11.12 17.74
CA ASP A 36 -7.26 -10.62 19.10
C ASP A 36 -7.73 -9.16 19.10
N SER A 37 -9.00 -8.97 19.44
CA SER A 37 -9.65 -7.67 19.43
C SER A 37 -9.17 -6.72 20.54
N GLU A 38 -8.46 -7.22 21.55
CA GLU A 38 -7.95 -6.39 22.65
C GLU A 38 -6.62 -5.71 22.30
N ASN A 39 -5.74 -6.42 21.59
CA ASN A 39 -4.37 -5.95 21.35
C ASN A 39 -3.99 -5.80 19.86
N GLY A 40 -4.91 -6.14 18.94
CA GLY A 40 -4.72 -6.02 17.50
C GLY A 40 -3.75 -7.05 16.91
N LYS A 41 -3.45 -8.13 17.63
CA LYS A 41 -2.69 -9.26 17.09
C LYS A 41 -3.60 -10.08 16.18
N VAL A 42 -3.08 -10.42 15.01
CA VAL A 42 -3.74 -11.25 14.01
C VAL A 42 -2.82 -12.40 13.69
N ASP A 43 -3.29 -13.61 13.96
CA ASP A 43 -2.61 -14.84 13.59
C ASP A 43 -3.15 -15.31 12.24
N VAL A 44 -2.25 -15.48 11.28
CA VAL A 44 -2.58 -15.88 9.91
C VAL A 44 -2.05 -17.30 9.67
N GLU A 45 -2.99 -18.22 9.48
CA GLU A 45 -2.71 -19.63 9.17
C GLU A 45 -3.07 -19.92 7.73
N LYS A 46 -2.17 -20.54 6.96
CA LYS A 46 -2.47 -20.95 5.58
C LYS A 46 -3.31 -22.22 5.61
N THR A 47 -4.38 -22.27 4.83
CA THR A 47 -5.32 -23.40 4.81
C THR A 47 -5.37 -24.12 3.47
N GLY A 48 -4.91 -23.47 2.39
CA GLY A 48 -4.88 -24.06 1.05
C GLY A 48 -3.60 -23.74 0.29
N ASP A 49 -3.72 -23.02 -0.83
CA ASP A 49 -2.61 -22.70 -1.73
C ASP A 49 -1.46 -21.98 -1.00
N PRO A 50 -0.25 -22.56 -0.99
CA PRO A 50 0.86 -21.99 -0.26
C PRO A 50 1.32 -20.62 -0.76
N ILE A 51 1.13 -20.31 -2.05
CA ILE A 51 1.53 -19.07 -2.72
C ILE A 51 0.50 -17.98 -2.44
N LEU A 52 -0.79 -18.24 -2.66
CA LEU A 52 -1.87 -17.29 -2.33
C LEU A 52 -1.86 -16.97 -0.82
N GLY A 53 -1.65 -17.99 0.01
CA GLY A 53 -1.53 -17.81 1.46
C GLY A 53 -0.31 -17.00 1.92
N LEU A 54 0.67 -16.71 1.05
CA LEU A 54 1.73 -15.74 1.35
C LEU A 54 1.23 -14.30 1.36
N LYS A 55 0.17 -13.99 0.60
CA LYS A 55 -0.40 -12.64 0.50
C LYS A 55 -1.32 -12.30 1.68
N GLY A 56 -1.91 -13.30 2.35
CA GLY A 56 -2.80 -13.09 3.51
C GLY A 56 -2.22 -12.14 4.57
N PRO A 57 -1.00 -12.36 5.08
CA PRO A 57 -0.33 -11.44 6.00
C PRO A 57 -0.12 -10.03 5.44
N GLU A 58 0.16 -9.89 4.14
CA GLU A 58 0.31 -8.58 3.49
C GLU A 58 -1.02 -7.84 3.39
N ILE A 59 -2.13 -8.53 3.10
CA ILE A 59 -3.49 -7.97 3.08
C ILE A 59 -3.88 -7.45 4.47
N VAL A 60 -3.66 -8.25 5.52
CA VAL A 60 -3.90 -7.83 6.91
C VAL A 60 -3.06 -6.60 7.25
N LYS A 61 -1.78 -6.61 6.86
CA LYS A 61 -0.88 -5.47 7.08
C LYS A 61 -1.36 -4.24 6.31
N ALA A 62 -1.79 -4.36 5.05
CA ALA A 62 -2.32 -3.26 4.25
C ALA A 62 -3.54 -2.61 4.91
N ILE A 63 -4.52 -3.41 5.35
CA ILE A 63 -5.70 -2.88 6.07
C ILE A 63 -5.28 -2.17 7.36
N GLY A 64 -4.32 -2.75 8.10
CA GLY A 64 -3.72 -2.12 9.27
C GLY A 64 -2.96 -0.82 8.97
N ARG A 65 -2.55 -0.60 7.73
CA ARG A 65 -1.91 0.63 7.23
C ARG A 65 -2.88 1.56 6.50
N GLY A 66 -4.18 1.35 6.68
CA GLY A 66 -5.22 2.30 6.28
C GLY A 66 -5.90 1.99 4.95
N PHE A 67 -5.43 1.01 4.17
CA PHE A 67 -6.08 0.60 2.92
C PHE A 67 -7.51 0.10 3.16
N ALA A 68 -8.41 0.37 2.21
CA ALA A 68 -9.71 -0.28 2.19
C ALA A 68 -9.55 -1.78 1.88
N PRO A 69 -10.48 -2.65 2.31
CA PRO A 69 -10.41 -4.08 2.04
C PRO A 69 -10.26 -4.41 0.55
N ASP A 70 -11.04 -3.77 -0.32
CA ASP A 70 -10.99 -3.99 -1.76
C ASP A 70 -9.62 -3.65 -2.35
N GLU A 71 -9.02 -2.54 -1.92
CA GLU A 71 -7.67 -2.14 -2.35
C GLU A 71 -6.61 -3.14 -1.85
N ALA A 72 -6.73 -3.60 -0.60
CA ALA A 72 -5.81 -4.59 -0.05
C ALA A 72 -5.91 -5.94 -0.79
N LEU A 73 -7.11 -6.34 -1.21
CA LEU A 73 -7.35 -7.58 -1.96
C LEU A 73 -6.77 -7.55 -3.39
N THR A 74 -6.43 -6.38 -3.94
CA THR A 74 -5.71 -6.28 -5.23
C THR A 74 -4.34 -6.98 -5.20
N LEU A 75 -3.77 -7.21 -4.01
CA LEU A 75 -2.55 -8.03 -3.84
C LEU A 75 -2.69 -9.48 -4.34
N LEU A 76 -3.92 -9.95 -4.55
CA LEU A 76 -4.24 -11.27 -5.08
C LEU A 76 -4.47 -11.28 -6.60
N GLU A 77 -4.51 -10.13 -7.27
CA GLU A 77 -4.86 -10.05 -8.70
C GLU A 77 -3.73 -10.53 -9.61
N ASP A 78 -2.48 -10.30 -9.22
CA ASP A 78 -1.28 -10.71 -9.95
C ASP A 78 -0.14 -11.02 -8.96
N ASP A 79 0.66 -12.04 -9.26
CA ASP A 79 1.74 -12.52 -8.38
C ASP A 79 2.78 -11.42 -8.06
N MET A 80 2.99 -10.48 -8.99
CA MET A 80 3.92 -9.35 -8.84
C MET A 80 3.34 -8.20 -8.02
N MET A 81 2.04 -8.19 -7.71
CA MET A 81 1.46 -7.16 -6.84
C MET A 81 2.09 -7.24 -5.45
N MET A 82 2.56 -6.11 -4.94
CA MET A 82 3.25 -6.05 -3.68
C MET A 82 2.81 -4.86 -2.84
N LEU A 83 2.87 -5.04 -1.53
CA LEU A 83 2.72 -3.97 -0.56
C LEU A 83 4.09 -3.42 -0.19
N ASP A 84 4.24 -2.11 -0.26
CA ASP A 84 5.36 -1.40 0.29
C ASP A 84 4.93 -0.42 1.38
N VAL A 85 5.75 -0.28 2.42
CA VAL A 85 5.46 0.58 3.56
C VAL A 85 6.66 1.47 3.84
N ILE A 86 6.47 2.77 3.61
CA ILE A 86 7.46 3.82 3.81
C ILE A 86 7.22 4.41 5.20
N ASP A 87 8.26 4.39 6.04
CA ASP A 87 8.24 5.01 7.36
C ASP A 87 8.55 6.51 7.25
N ILE A 88 7.54 7.35 7.49
CA ILE A 88 7.65 8.80 7.42
C ILE A 88 8.38 9.32 8.67
N ASP A 89 8.19 8.65 9.81
CA ASP A 89 8.79 9.05 11.09
C ASP A 89 10.31 8.92 11.06
N ALA A 90 10.84 7.94 10.31
CA ALA A 90 12.27 7.79 10.07
C ALA A 90 12.91 9.02 9.40
N ALA A 91 12.14 9.81 8.64
CA ALA A 91 12.58 11.06 8.01
C ALA A 91 12.23 12.33 8.85
N ALA A 92 11.57 12.16 9.99
CA ALA A 92 11.11 13.24 10.84
C ALA A 92 11.98 13.39 12.10
N ARG A 93 12.23 14.64 12.52
CA ARG A 93 13.02 14.93 13.74
C ARG A 93 12.18 15.01 15.01
N ASN A 94 10.88 15.26 14.86
CA ASN A 94 9.91 15.41 15.95
C ASN A 94 8.48 15.39 15.36
N GLN A 95 7.48 15.42 16.24
CA GLN A 95 6.06 15.37 15.86
C GLN A 95 5.64 16.49 14.88
N ASN A 96 6.11 17.73 15.07
CA ASN A 96 5.78 18.84 14.16
C ASN A 96 6.44 18.64 12.79
N ASP A 97 7.64 18.05 12.76
CA ASP A 97 8.35 17.67 11.54
C ASP A 97 7.58 16.58 10.77
N LEU A 98 7.12 15.55 11.49
CA LEU A 98 6.29 14.46 10.96
C LEU A 98 4.99 14.99 10.34
N GLU A 99 4.26 15.85 11.04
CA GLU A 99 3.03 16.46 10.53
C GLU A 99 3.28 17.27 9.27
N ARG A 100 4.39 18.02 9.22
CA ARG A 100 4.79 18.76 8.02
C ARG A 100 5.15 17.83 6.87
N GLN A 101 5.91 16.76 7.11
CA GLN A 101 6.28 15.79 6.07
C GLN A 101 5.04 15.06 5.52
N LYS A 102 4.14 14.62 6.40
CA LYS A 102 2.83 14.09 6.00
C LYS A 102 2.05 15.08 5.17
N GLY A 103 1.99 16.35 5.58
CA GLY A 103 1.33 17.42 4.83
C GLY A 103 1.90 17.59 3.42
N ARG A 104 3.22 17.45 3.23
CA ARG A 104 3.84 17.47 1.90
C ARG A 104 3.55 16.22 1.08
N LEU A 105 3.52 15.03 1.68
CA LEU A 105 3.16 13.81 0.97
C LEU A 105 1.69 13.82 0.52
N ILE A 106 0.79 14.35 1.34
CA ILE A 106 -0.63 14.53 1.02
C ILE A 106 -0.77 15.61 -0.06
N GLY A 107 -0.10 16.75 0.12
CA GLY A 107 -0.26 17.94 -0.72
C GLY A 107 -1.57 18.69 -0.43
N GLU A 108 -1.72 19.85 -1.05
CA GLU A 108 -2.95 20.64 -0.91
C GLU A 108 -4.17 19.83 -1.38
N ASN A 109 -5.18 19.69 -0.51
CA ASN A 109 -6.38 18.89 -0.74
C ASN A 109 -6.12 17.44 -1.16
N GLY A 110 -4.96 16.85 -0.83
CA GLY A 110 -4.61 15.49 -1.23
C GLY A 110 -3.97 15.36 -2.62
N ARG A 111 -3.74 16.47 -3.32
CA ARG A 111 -3.33 16.47 -4.73
C ARG A 111 -2.03 15.72 -5.01
N THR A 112 -1.04 15.77 -4.11
CA THR A 112 0.24 15.09 -4.33
C THR A 112 0.07 13.58 -4.27
N ARG A 113 -0.63 13.07 -3.26
CA ARG A 113 -0.97 11.65 -3.12
C ARG A 113 -1.78 11.17 -4.34
N GLU A 114 -2.83 11.91 -4.72
CA GLU A 114 -3.66 11.59 -5.89
C GLU A 114 -2.86 11.53 -7.19
N LEU A 115 -1.90 12.44 -7.38
CA LEU A 115 -1.02 12.42 -8.56
C LEU A 115 -0.09 11.21 -8.57
N MET A 116 0.40 10.75 -7.41
CA MET A 116 1.16 9.51 -7.33
C MET A 116 0.31 8.34 -7.82
N GLU A 117 -0.96 8.26 -7.38
CA GLU A 117 -1.90 7.22 -7.82
C GLU A 117 -2.22 7.33 -9.31
N GLU A 118 -2.65 8.49 -9.79
CA GLU A 118 -3.09 8.71 -11.18
C GLU A 118 -1.96 8.45 -12.19
N LEU A 119 -0.73 8.87 -11.87
CA LEU A 119 0.39 8.80 -12.81
C LEU A 119 1.10 7.45 -12.80
N THR A 120 0.99 6.67 -11.71
CA THR A 120 1.62 5.35 -11.61
C THR A 120 0.63 4.21 -11.79
N GLY A 121 -0.63 4.38 -11.39
CA GLY A 121 -1.62 3.32 -11.28
C GLY A 121 -1.48 2.46 -10.03
N ALA A 122 -0.64 2.84 -9.06
CA ALA A 122 -0.61 2.23 -7.73
C ALA A 122 -1.66 2.86 -6.81
N SER A 123 -2.11 2.12 -5.79
CA SER A 123 -2.89 2.68 -4.67
C SER A 123 -1.96 3.24 -3.60
N VAL A 124 -2.26 4.43 -3.07
CA VAL A 124 -1.40 5.13 -2.10
C VAL A 124 -2.21 5.64 -0.92
N VAL A 125 -1.87 5.15 0.28
CA VAL A 125 -2.53 5.55 1.53
C VAL A 125 -1.50 6.11 2.52
N ILE A 126 -1.85 7.20 3.19
CA ILE A 126 -1.05 7.77 4.28
C ILE A 126 -1.84 7.58 5.57
N TYR A 127 -1.30 6.80 6.50
CA TYR A 127 -1.95 6.46 7.76
C TYR A 127 -0.94 6.40 8.90
N GLY A 128 -1.28 7.00 10.04
CA GLY A 128 -0.39 7.07 11.19
C GLY A 128 0.93 7.76 10.84
N THR A 129 2.04 7.03 10.98
CA THR A 129 3.41 7.47 10.66
C THR A 129 3.93 6.88 9.34
N THR A 130 3.08 6.22 8.56
CA THR A 130 3.51 5.46 7.38
C THR A 130 2.75 5.88 6.12
N MET A 131 3.41 5.74 4.98
CA MET A 131 2.78 5.72 3.66
C MET A 131 2.82 4.28 3.14
N GLY A 132 1.65 3.72 2.84
CA GLY A 132 1.51 2.43 2.18
C GLY A 132 1.32 2.60 0.68
N VAL A 133 1.89 1.68 -0.10
CA VAL A 133 1.75 1.62 -1.56
C VAL A 133 1.42 0.19 -1.98
N ILE A 134 0.39 0.00 -2.80
CA ILE A 134 0.08 -1.29 -3.43
C ILE A 134 0.16 -1.14 -4.94
N GLY A 135 0.91 -2.02 -5.60
CA GLY A 135 1.04 -2.06 -7.05
C GLY A 135 2.10 -3.05 -7.51
N SER A 136 2.37 -3.05 -8.82
CA SER A 136 3.50 -3.78 -9.40
C SER A 136 4.85 -3.17 -8.99
N PRO A 137 5.97 -3.91 -9.12
CA PRO A 137 7.28 -3.44 -8.65
C PRO A 137 7.70 -2.10 -9.25
N GLN A 138 7.40 -1.87 -10.53
CA GLN A 138 7.74 -0.61 -11.20
C GLN A 138 6.89 0.56 -10.71
N GLN A 139 5.61 0.32 -10.42
CA GLN A 139 4.71 1.37 -9.90
C GLN A 139 5.12 1.76 -8.48
N VAL A 140 5.37 0.77 -7.63
CA VAL A 140 5.82 0.95 -6.25
C VAL A 140 7.14 1.71 -6.19
N ASP A 141 8.12 1.35 -7.01
CA ASP A 141 9.43 2.02 -7.07
C ASP A 141 9.30 3.52 -7.44
N VAL A 142 8.42 3.84 -8.37
CA VAL A 142 8.17 5.23 -8.77
C VAL A 142 7.51 6.02 -7.65
N VAL A 143 6.51 5.46 -6.96
CA VAL A 143 5.86 6.13 -5.82
C VAL A 143 6.85 6.33 -4.68
N ARG A 144 7.64 5.30 -4.33
CA ARG A 144 8.70 5.38 -3.32
C ARG A 144 9.69 6.48 -3.63
N SER A 145 10.21 6.54 -4.85
CA SER A 145 11.13 7.58 -5.29
C SER A 145 10.51 8.98 -5.15
N ALA A 146 9.24 9.14 -5.55
CA ALA A 146 8.54 10.40 -5.42
C ALA A 146 8.33 10.81 -3.95
N ALA A 147 8.00 9.86 -3.08
CA ALA A 147 7.88 10.08 -1.65
C ALA A 147 9.21 10.48 -1.02
N GLU A 148 10.30 9.77 -1.32
CA GLU A 148 11.65 10.09 -0.86
C GLU A 148 12.07 11.50 -1.29
N MET A 149 11.84 11.88 -2.56
CA MET A 149 12.07 13.26 -3.02
C MET A 149 11.32 14.29 -2.16
N ILE A 150 10.05 14.04 -1.84
CA ILE A 150 9.25 14.95 -1.00
C ILE A 150 9.82 15.04 0.42
N LEU A 151 10.19 13.91 1.02
CA LEU A 151 10.73 13.80 2.37
C LEU A 151 12.09 14.49 2.49
N ASP A 152 12.92 14.39 1.45
CA ASP A 152 14.21 15.07 1.31
C ASP A 152 14.08 16.56 1.00
N GLY A 153 12.84 17.07 0.89
CA GLY A 153 12.56 18.49 0.78
C GLY A 153 12.46 19.01 -0.66
N ALA A 154 12.48 18.15 -1.68
CA ALA A 154 12.33 18.58 -3.06
C ALA A 154 11.01 19.35 -3.28
N PRO A 155 11.01 20.40 -4.13
CA PRO A 155 9.79 21.10 -4.47
C PRO A 155 8.76 20.17 -5.15
N HIS A 156 7.47 20.32 -4.83
CA HIS A 156 6.40 19.53 -5.43
C HIS A 156 6.41 19.57 -6.96
N GLY A 157 6.67 20.73 -7.57
CA GLY A 157 6.77 20.84 -9.02
C GLY A 157 7.81 19.91 -9.64
N SER A 158 8.96 19.74 -8.99
CA SER A 158 10.00 18.79 -9.43
C SER A 158 9.54 17.34 -9.32
N VAL A 159 8.79 17.01 -8.27
CA VAL A 159 8.21 15.67 -8.06
C VAL A 159 7.12 15.38 -9.10
N TYR A 160 6.28 16.36 -9.42
CA TYR A 160 5.26 16.21 -10.46
C TYR A 160 5.88 15.97 -11.84
N SER A 161 6.91 16.74 -12.21
CA SER A 161 7.65 16.50 -13.46
C SER A 161 8.35 15.14 -13.48
N PHE A 162 8.83 14.64 -12.33
CA PHE A 162 9.37 13.29 -12.21
C PHE A 162 8.29 12.23 -12.48
N LEU A 163 7.13 12.33 -11.83
CA LEU A 163 6.01 11.39 -11.99
C LEU A 163 5.51 11.37 -13.45
N GLU A 164 5.35 12.53 -14.08
CA GLU A 164 4.92 12.63 -15.48
C GLU A 164 5.91 11.97 -16.44
N ARG A 165 7.21 12.20 -16.23
CA ARG A 165 8.26 11.54 -17.03
C ARG A 165 8.21 10.03 -16.85
N LYS A 166 8.09 9.54 -15.62
CA LYS A 166 8.00 8.10 -15.32
C LYS A 166 6.77 7.45 -15.90
N ARG A 167 5.61 8.11 -15.87
CA ARG A 167 4.40 7.65 -16.58
C ARG A 167 4.66 7.42 -18.07
N ASN A 168 5.35 8.34 -18.73
CA ASN A 168 5.66 8.21 -20.16
C ASN A 168 6.64 7.06 -20.44
N GLU A 169 7.63 6.85 -19.57
CA GLU A 169 8.55 5.70 -19.64
C GLU A 169 7.80 4.37 -19.48
N MET A 170 6.90 4.26 -18.50
CA MET A 170 6.10 3.06 -18.25
C MET A 170 5.18 2.74 -19.43
N LYS A 171 4.49 3.74 -19.99
CA LYS A 171 3.64 3.55 -21.19
C LYS A 171 4.44 3.04 -22.39
N ARG A 172 5.64 3.56 -22.62
CA ARG A 172 6.50 3.11 -23.73
C ARG A 172 6.94 1.66 -23.57
N LYS A 173 7.41 1.27 -22.38
CA LYS A 173 7.77 -0.12 -22.10
C LYS A 173 6.58 -1.06 -22.29
N GLY A 174 5.41 -0.68 -21.77
CA GLY A 174 4.17 -1.46 -21.97
C GLY A 174 3.86 -1.69 -23.45
N MET A 175 4.00 -0.68 -24.30
CA MET A 175 3.79 -0.81 -25.76
C MET A 175 4.85 -1.70 -26.45
N GLU A 176 6.11 -1.66 -26.02
CA GLU A 176 7.18 -2.51 -26.58
C GLU A 176 6.92 -4.00 -26.30
N PHE A 177 6.42 -4.35 -25.10
CA PHE A 177 6.07 -5.74 -24.78
C PHE A 177 4.89 -6.28 -25.61
N HIS A 178 3.95 -5.43 -26.04
CA HIS A 178 2.80 -5.83 -26.85
C HIS A 178 3.11 -5.97 -28.35
N GLN A 179 4.29 -5.53 -28.82
CA GLN A 179 4.67 -5.61 -30.24
C GLN A 179 5.35 -6.93 -30.63
N PHE A 180 5.60 -7.83 -29.68
CA PHE A 180 6.10 -9.18 -29.96
C PHE A 180 4.99 -10.21 -29.75
N PRO A 181 4.07 -10.41 -30.72
CA PRO A 181 3.29 -11.64 -30.74
C PRO A 181 4.27 -12.78 -31.09
N GLY A 182 4.41 -13.72 -30.17
CA GLY A 182 5.00 -15.04 -30.49
C GLY A 182 4.16 -15.78 -31.53
#